data_AF-A0A0N0SY57-F1
#
_entry.id   AF-A0A0N0SY57-F1
#
_cell.length_a   1.000
_cell.length_b   1.000
_cell.length_c   1.000
_cell.angle_alpha   90.00
_cell.angle_beta   90.00
_cell.angle_gamma   90.00
#
_symmetry.space_group_name_H-M   'P 1'
#
loop_
_entity.id
_entity.type
_entity.pdbx_description
1 polymer ?
#
loop_
_entity_poly.entity_id
_entity_poly.type
_entity_poly.pdbx_seq_one_letter_code
_entity_poly.pdbx_strand_id
1 'polypeptide(L)'
;MTALQAALAAEHAAVYGYGVVGGRIAAARRSEARAAWDAHRAGRDALTREVRDLGGLPVAADAGYALPFPVPDSAAAVRLAARLEERLAGVYADLVRAATGTRRGAAAGALREAAVRAVRWNGESVAFPGLAERAAEGTGAAGTAPSAASATP
;
A
#
# COMPACT_ATOMS: atom_id res chain seq x y z
N MET A 1 3.20 -22.75 -8.82
CA MET A 1 2.47 -21.82 -9.71
C MET A 1 1.39 -21.02 -8.97
N THR A 2 0.67 -21.62 -8.02
CA THR A 2 -0.47 -20.99 -7.31
C THR A 2 -0.20 -19.58 -6.78
N ALA A 3 0.90 -19.37 -6.03
CA ALA A 3 1.24 -18.04 -5.49
C ALA A 3 1.55 -17.00 -6.58
N LEU A 4 2.13 -17.42 -7.70
CA LEU A 4 2.43 -16.53 -8.83
C LEU A 4 1.14 -16.09 -9.54
N GLN A 5 0.21 -17.01 -9.74
CA GLN A 5 -1.12 -16.71 -10.29
C GLN A 5 -1.95 -15.84 -9.33
N ALA A 6 -1.85 -16.08 -8.01
CA ALA A 6 -2.49 -15.26 -7.01
C ALA A 6 -1.95 -13.82 -7.03
N ALA A 7 -0.63 -13.65 -7.19
CA ALA A 7 -0.02 -12.32 -7.37
C ALA A 7 -0.53 -11.64 -8.66
N LEU A 8 -0.62 -12.36 -9.77
CA LEU A 8 -1.15 -11.80 -11.01
C LEU A 8 -2.62 -11.38 -10.89
N ALA A 9 -3.46 -12.21 -10.26
CA ALA A 9 -4.85 -11.87 -9.98
C ALA A 9 -4.98 -10.63 -9.09
N ALA A 10 -4.13 -10.53 -8.06
CA ALA A 10 -4.10 -9.37 -7.17
C ALA A 10 -3.66 -8.09 -7.91
N GLU A 11 -2.69 -8.18 -8.83
CA GLU A 11 -2.29 -7.05 -9.67
C GLU A 11 -3.41 -6.60 -10.62
N HIS A 12 -4.17 -7.52 -11.20
CA HIS A 12 -5.36 -7.14 -11.99
C HIS A 12 -6.38 -6.35 -11.15
N ALA A 13 -6.67 -6.82 -9.94
CA ALA A 13 -7.56 -6.15 -9.01
C ALA A 13 -7.03 -4.77 -8.60
N ALA A 14 -5.71 -4.64 -8.38
CA ALA A 14 -5.07 -3.37 -8.04
C ALA A 14 -5.11 -2.37 -9.18
N VAL A 15 -4.86 -2.79 -10.43
CA VAL A 15 -4.99 -1.92 -11.62
C VAL A 15 -6.42 -1.39 -11.76
N TYR A 16 -7.43 -2.24 -11.54
CA TYR A 16 -8.83 -1.80 -11.50
C TYR A 16 -9.10 -0.82 -10.36
N GLY A 17 -8.68 -1.16 -9.14
CA GLY A 17 -8.88 -0.36 -7.95
C GLY A 17 -8.23 1.03 -8.05
N TYR A 18 -7.03 1.13 -8.62
CA TYR A 18 -6.36 2.41 -8.86
C TYR A 18 -7.05 3.27 -9.94
N GLY A 19 -7.81 2.66 -10.85
CA GLY A 19 -8.72 3.40 -11.74
C GLY A 19 -9.81 4.13 -10.94
N VAL A 20 -10.40 3.45 -9.94
CA VAL A 20 -11.39 4.05 -9.02
C VAL A 20 -10.74 5.14 -8.16
N VAL A 21 -9.55 4.88 -7.60
CA VAL A 21 -8.79 5.87 -6.82
C VAL A 21 -8.55 7.12 -7.66
N GLY A 22 -8.01 6.99 -8.87
CA GLY A 22 -7.72 8.12 -9.76
C GLY A 22 -8.96 8.95 -10.10
N GLY A 23 -10.15 8.32 -10.19
CA GLY A 23 -11.41 9.00 -10.44
C GLY A 23 -11.99 9.78 -9.25
N ARG A 24 -11.56 9.48 -8.02
CA ARG A 24 -12.12 10.07 -6.79
C ARG A 24 -11.11 10.89 -5.98
N ILE A 25 -9.82 10.72 -6.24
CA ILE A 25 -8.74 11.39 -5.50
C ILE A 25 -8.67 12.89 -5.82
N ALA A 26 -8.32 13.70 -4.81
CA ALA A 26 -8.05 15.12 -4.95
C ALA A 26 -6.96 15.41 -5.98
N ALA A 27 -7.07 16.54 -6.68
CA ALA A 27 -6.17 16.92 -7.77
C ALA A 27 -4.68 16.88 -7.38
N ALA A 28 -4.36 17.31 -6.16
CA ALA A 28 -2.99 17.33 -5.63
C ALA A 28 -2.31 15.95 -5.56
N ARG A 29 -3.08 14.85 -5.47
CA ARG A 29 -2.57 13.48 -5.38
C ARG A 29 -2.76 12.66 -6.66
N ARG A 30 -3.26 13.26 -7.76
CA ARG A 30 -3.50 12.53 -9.02
C ARG A 30 -2.23 11.98 -9.64
N SER A 31 -1.11 12.71 -9.56
CA SER A 31 0.19 12.24 -10.06
C SER A 31 0.67 11.01 -9.30
N GLU A 32 0.50 11.00 -7.98
CA GLU A 32 0.82 9.86 -7.11
C GLU A 32 -0.06 8.64 -7.44
N ALA A 33 -1.38 8.83 -7.58
CA ALA A 33 -2.30 7.76 -8.00
C ALA A 33 -1.95 7.21 -9.39
N ARG A 34 -1.58 8.08 -10.33
CA ARG A 34 -1.17 7.68 -11.69
C ARG A 34 0.12 6.87 -11.67
N ALA A 35 1.13 7.31 -10.92
CA ALA A 35 2.39 6.58 -10.79
C ALA A 35 2.19 5.18 -10.20
N ALA A 36 1.33 5.04 -9.19
CA ALA A 36 0.99 3.73 -8.64
C ALA A 36 0.23 2.85 -9.64
N TRP A 37 -0.74 3.41 -10.37
CA TRP A 37 -1.43 2.69 -11.45
C TRP A 37 -0.45 2.16 -12.53
N ASP A 38 0.49 3.00 -12.97
CA ASP A 38 1.51 2.60 -13.95
C ASP A 38 2.43 1.50 -13.38
N ALA A 39 2.80 1.58 -12.10
CA ALA A 39 3.60 0.56 -11.42
C ALA A 39 2.88 -0.80 -11.36
N HIS A 40 1.59 -0.84 -11.01
CA HIS A 40 0.80 -2.08 -11.00
C HIS A 40 0.62 -2.68 -12.39
N ARG A 41 0.47 -1.84 -13.42
CA ARG A 41 0.46 -2.34 -14.81
C ARG A 41 1.78 -3.00 -15.19
N ALA A 42 2.91 -2.38 -14.83
CA ALA A 42 4.22 -2.98 -15.07
C ALA A 42 4.39 -4.30 -14.29
N GLY A 43 3.95 -4.35 -13.03
CA GLY A 43 3.94 -5.56 -12.20
C GLY A 43 3.11 -6.69 -12.80
N ARG A 44 1.86 -6.40 -13.18
CA ARG A 44 0.97 -7.34 -13.89
C ARG A 44 1.62 -7.90 -15.16
N ASP A 45 2.21 -7.03 -15.97
CA ASP A 45 2.82 -7.43 -17.24
C ASP A 45 4.07 -8.30 -17.02
N ALA A 46 4.85 -8.02 -15.96
CA ALA A 46 5.98 -8.86 -15.55
C ALA A 46 5.53 -10.25 -15.08
N LEU A 47 4.53 -10.33 -14.20
CA LEU A 47 3.98 -11.60 -13.72
C LEU A 47 3.33 -12.41 -14.85
N THR A 48 2.66 -11.74 -15.79
CA THR A 48 2.07 -12.38 -16.98
C THR A 48 3.14 -13.06 -17.83
N ARG A 49 4.27 -12.38 -18.08
CA ARG A 49 5.41 -12.98 -18.79
C ARG A 49 5.98 -14.16 -18.01
N GLU A 50 6.20 -13.99 -16.71
CA GLU A 50 6.77 -15.03 -15.87
C GLU A 50 5.90 -16.30 -15.83
N VAL A 51 4.57 -16.16 -15.75
CA VAL A 51 3.67 -17.32 -15.84
C VAL A 51 3.83 -18.04 -17.18
N ARG A 52 3.93 -17.32 -18.29
CA ARG A 52 4.13 -17.90 -19.63
C ARG A 52 5.49 -18.59 -19.77
N ASP A 53 6.55 -17.98 -19.25
CA ASP A 53 7.91 -18.53 -19.29
C ASP A 53 8.00 -19.86 -18.53
N LEU A 54 7.14 -20.05 -17.53
CA LEU A 54 6.99 -21.31 -16.80
C LEU A 54 5.99 -22.29 -17.43
N GLY A 55 5.52 -22.02 -18.66
CA GLY A 55 4.57 -22.85 -19.40
C GLY A 55 3.12 -22.76 -18.91
N GLY A 56 2.80 -21.79 -18.04
CA GLY A 56 1.46 -21.58 -17.53
C GLY A 56 0.61 -20.66 -18.42
N LEU A 57 -0.71 -20.78 -18.31
CA LEU A 57 -1.65 -19.81 -18.86
C LEU A 57 -1.92 -18.71 -17.81
N PRO A 58 -1.59 -17.43 -18.08
CA PRO A 58 -1.85 -16.33 -17.14
C PRO A 58 -3.35 -16.19 -16.84
N VAL A 59 -3.70 -16.02 -15.55
CA VAL A 59 -5.07 -15.70 -15.17
C VAL A 59 -5.53 -14.40 -15.86
N ALA A 60 -6.73 -14.43 -16.44
CA ALA A 60 -7.32 -13.27 -17.08
C ALA A 60 -7.80 -12.26 -16.03
N ALA A 61 -7.90 -10.99 -16.42
CA ALA A 61 -8.58 -10.00 -15.60
C ALA A 61 -10.09 -10.21 -15.67
N ASP A 62 -10.77 -10.12 -14.53
CA ASP A 62 -12.23 -10.05 -14.50
C ASP A 62 -12.74 -8.72 -15.09
N ALA A 63 -13.99 -8.73 -15.57
CA ALA A 63 -14.65 -7.54 -16.11
C ALA A 63 -14.89 -6.46 -15.03
N GLY A 64 -14.86 -6.82 -13.75
CA GLY A 64 -14.96 -5.90 -12.62
C GLY A 64 -14.62 -6.59 -11.31
N TYR A 65 -14.29 -5.79 -10.29
CA TYR A 65 -13.90 -6.27 -8.97
C TYR A 65 -14.74 -5.62 -7.89
N ALA A 66 -15.15 -6.41 -6.89
CA ALA A 66 -15.83 -5.89 -5.72
C ALA A 66 -14.86 -5.04 -4.88
N LEU A 67 -15.26 -3.79 -4.59
CA LEU A 67 -14.51 -2.92 -3.70
C LEU A 67 -14.79 -3.31 -2.24
N PRO A 68 -13.77 -3.21 -1.35
CA PRO A 68 -13.94 -3.57 0.06
C PRO A 68 -14.92 -2.66 0.82
N PHE A 69 -15.18 -1.46 0.29
CA PHE A 69 -16.13 -0.48 0.82
C PHE A 69 -16.49 0.55 -0.27
N PRO A 70 -17.58 1.33 -0.10
CA PRO A 70 -17.91 2.45 -0.98
C PRO A 70 -16.84 3.55 -0.98
N VAL A 71 -16.58 4.15 -2.15
CA VAL A 71 -15.55 5.20 -2.33
C VAL A 71 -16.16 6.51 -2.83
N PRO A 72 -17.01 7.21 -2.03
CA PRO A 72 -17.73 8.38 -2.50
C PRO A 72 -16.85 9.61 -2.71
N ASP A 73 -15.71 9.69 -2.02
CA ASP A 73 -14.89 10.90 -1.95
C ASP A 73 -13.37 10.58 -1.97
N SER A 74 -12.56 11.64 -1.94
CA SER A 74 -11.10 11.52 -1.94
C SER A 74 -10.54 10.86 -0.68
N ALA A 75 -11.16 11.01 0.48
CA ALA A 75 -10.66 10.39 1.71
C ALA A 75 -10.87 8.87 1.65
N ALA A 76 -12.01 8.42 1.13
CA ALA A 76 -12.27 7.02 0.85
C ALA A 76 -11.32 6.48 -0.24
N ALA A 77 -10.95 7.28 -1.24
CA ALA A 77 -10.00 6.89 -2.27
C ALA A 77 -8.60 6.63 -1.69
N VAL A 78 -8.15 7.46 -0.76
CA VAL A 78 -6.89 7.26 -0.02
C VAL A 78 -6.93 5.96 0.77
N ARG A 79 -8.01 5.70 1.53
CA ARG A 79 -8.17 4.44 2.28
C ARG A 79 -8.18 3.23 1.35
N LEU A 80 -8.83 3.34 0.18
CA LEU A 80 -8.84 2.27 -0.80
C LEU A 80 -7.42 1.98 -1.30
N ALA A 81 -6.66 3.01 -1.68
CA ALA A 81 -5.29 2.85 -2.15
C ALA A 81 -4.40 2.16 -1.10
N ALA A 82 -4.46 2.60 0.16
CA ALA A 82 -3.73 1.95 1.25
C ALA A 82 -4.14 0.46 1.41
N ARG A 83 -5.44 0.15 1.34
CA ARG A 83 -5.94 -1.22 1.46
C ARG A 83 -5.51 -2.12 0.30
N LEU A 84 -5.45 -1.59 -0.92
CA LEU A 84 -4.97 -2.34 -2.10
C LEU A 84 -3.50 -2.71 -1.94
N GLU A 85 -2.67 -1.75 -1.54
CA GLU A 85 -1.23 -1.94 -1.37
C GLU A 85 -0.92 -2.91 -0.22
N GLU A 86 -1.64 -2.82 0.90
CA GLU A 86 -1.49 -3.77 2.01
C GLU A 86 -1.86 -5.21 1.60
N ARG A 87 -2.96 -5.38 0.84
CA ARG A 87 -3.36 -6.69 0.33
C ARG A 87 -2.32 -7.24 -0.65
N LEU A 88 -1.79 -6.40 -1.53
CA LEU A 88 -0.71 -6.80 -2.45
C LEU A 88 0.56 -7.20 -1.70
N ALA A 89 0.94 -6.47 -0.65
CA ALA A 89 2.05 -6.85 0.20
C ALA A 89 1.84 -8.25 0.78
N GLY A 90 0.65 -8.56 1.31
CA GLY A 90 0.32 -9.91 1.78
C GLY A 90 0.52 -11.00 0.71
N VAL A 91 -0.01 -10.77 -0.50
CA VAL A 91 0.11 -11.72 -1.61
C VAL A 91 1.57 -11.89 -2.09
N TYR A 92 2.34 -10.80 -2.13
CA TYR A 92 3.76 -10.88 -2.46
C TYR A 92 4.57 -11.58 -1.38
N ALA A 93 4.21 -11.45 -0.10
CA ALA A 93 4.85 -12.23 0.97
C ALA A 93 4.62 -13.74 0.81
N ASP A 94 3.42 -14.14 0.38
CA ASP A 94 3.15 -15.55 0.04
C ASP A 94 3.98 -16.01 -1.18
N LEU A 95 4.14 -15.16 -2.19
CA LEU A 95 5.01 -15.45 -3.33
C LEU A 95 6.49 -15.56 -2.91
N VAL A 96 6.98 -14.69 -2.03
CA VAL A 96 8.35 -14.78 -1.45
C VAL A 96 8.54 -16.14 -0.78
N ARG A 97 7.56 -16.59 0.02
CA ARG A 97 7.59 -17.89 0.70
C ARG A 97 7.66 -19.05 -0.29
N ALA A 98 6.91 -18.97 -1.40
CA ALA A 98 6.82 -20.02 -2.41
C ALA A 98 7.94 -20.01 -3.46
N ALA A 99 8.69 -18.90 -3.60
CA ALA A 99 9.73 -18.74 -4.62
C ALA A 99 11.14 -19.02 -4.08
N THR A 100 12.12 -19.14 -4.98
CA THR A 100 13.55 -19.24 -4.68
C THR A 100 14.37 -18.37 -5.65
N GLY A 101 15.66 -18.18 -5.36
CA GLY A 101 16.58 -17.47 -6.26
C GLY A 101 16.13 -16.07 -6.66
N THR A 102 16.31 -15.74 -7.94
CA THR A 102 15.96 -14.43 -8.51
C THR A 102 14.48 -14.09 -8.36
N ARG A 103 13.58 -15.06 -8.51
CA ARG A 103 12.13 -14.86 -8.30
C ARG A 103 11.80 -14.46 -6.88
N ARG A 104 12.43 -15.09 -5.87
CA ARG A 104 12.25 -14.68 -4.47
C ARG A 104 12.70 -13.24 -4.26
N GLY A 105 13.83 -12.85 -4.85
CA GLY A 105 14.33 -11.48 -4.82
C GLY A 105 13.36 -10.47 -5.47
N ALA A 106 12.83 -10.79 -6.65
CA ALA A 106 11.84 -9.96 -7.34
C ALA A 106 10.55 -9.80 -6.52
N ALA A 107 10.02 -10.90 -5.98
CA ALA A 107 8.84 -10.88 -5.11
C ALA A 107 9.07 -10.07 -3.83
N ALA A 108 10.26 -10.16 -3.22
CA ALA A 108 10.62 -9.36 -2.06
C ALA A 108 10.74 -7.86 -2.40
N GLY A 109 11.20 -7.54 -3.62
CA GLY A 109 11.17 -6.18 -4.15
C GLY A 109 9.76 -5.62 -4.26
N ALA A 110 8.87 -6.36 -4.91
CA ALA A 110 7.46 -5.97 -5.07
C ALA A 110 6.73 -5.86 -3.73
N LEU A 111 6.98 -6.79 -2.80
CA LEU A 111 6.50 -6.73 -1.42
C LEU A 111 6.88 -5.41 -0.74
N ARG A 112 8.17 -5.06 -0.78
CA ARG A 112 8.68 -3.82 -0.16
C ARG A 112 8.01 -2.59 -0.77
N GLU A 113 7.92 -2.54 -2.10
CA GLU A 113 7.32 -1.40 -2.80
C GLU A 113 5.84 -1.22 -2.45
N ALA A 114 5.07 -2.31 -2.41
CA ALA A 114 3.68 -2.28 -2.00
C ALA A 114 3.53 -1.81 -0.54
N ALA A 115 4.33 -2.35 0.38
CA ALA A 115 4.33 -1.93 1.78
C ALA A 115 4.66 -0.44 1.95
N VAL A 116 5.67 0.07 1.24
CA VAL A 116 6.04 1.50 1.27
C VAL A 116 4.90 2.37 0.73
N ARG A 117 4.25 1.97 -0.38
CA ARG A 117 3.11 2.71 -0.91
C ARG A 117 1.91 2.69 0.05
N ALA A 118 1.64 1.58 0.73
CA ALA A 118 0.57 1.49 1.72
C ALA A 118 0.74 2.56 2.82
N VAL A 119 1.95 2.67 3.39
CA VAL A 119 2.27 3.68 4.40
C VAL A 119 2.15 5.10 3.83
N ARG A 120 2.66 5.31 2.61
CA ARG A 120 2.61 6.62 1.94
C ARG A 120 1.17 7.10 1.70
N TRP A 121 0.24 6.18 1.39
CA TRP A 121 -1.17 6.55 1.23
C TRP A 121 -1.80 7.02 2.54
N ASN A 122 -1.50 6.35 3.65
CA ASN A 122 -2.03 6.70 4.97
C ASN A 122 -1.54 8.06 5.48
N GLY A 123 -0.49 8.65 4.89
CA GLY A 123 -0.03 10.01 5.19
C GLY A 123 0.68 10.17 6.55
N GLU A 124 0.56 9.18 7.43
CA GLU A 124 1.19 9.15 8.74
C GLU A 124 2.01 7.87 8.89
N SER A 125 3.32 8.02 8.96
CA SER A 125 4.14 7.07 9.72
C SER A 125 3.95 7.43 11.18
N VAL A 126 3.42 6.52 12.01
CA VAL A 126 3.43 6.78 13.46
C VAL A 126 4.88 6.89 13.90
N ALA A 127 5.26 8.06 14.40
CA ALA A 127 6.56 8.24 15.03
C ALA A 127 6.52 7.36 16.29
N PHE A 128 7.17 6.18 16.22
CA PHE A 128 7.22 5.16 17.27
C PHE A 128 5.87 4.51 17.61
N PRO A 129 5.53 3.38 16.97
CA PRO A 129 4.42 2.53 17.41
C PRO A 129 4.58 2.17 18.90
N GLY A 130 3.56 2.41 19.72
CA GLY A 130 3.58 2.14 21.17
C GLY A 130 3.89 3.35 22.07
N LEU A 131 4.37 4.49 21.55
CA LEU A 131 4.57 5.71 22.36
C LEU A 131 3.32 6.60 22.41
N ALA A 132 2.55 6.69 21.32
CA ALA A 132 1.32 7.46 21.27
C ALA A 132 0.26 6.91 22.24
N GLU A 133 0.22 5.60 22.38
CA GLU A 133 -0.65 4.86 23.31
C GLU A 133 -0.28 5.16 24.78
N ARG A 134 1.02 5.23 25.12
CA ARG A 134 1.46 5.62 26.47
C ARG A 134 1.24 7.11 26.79
N ALA A 135 1.30 7.98 25.79
CA ALA A 135 0.98 9.39 25.99
C ALA A 135 -0.52 9.60 26.30
N ALA A 136 -1.40 8.77 25.73
CA ALA A 136 -2.83 8.77 26.02
C ALA A 136 -3.16 8.19 27.41
N GLU A 137 -2.39 7.21 27.89
CA GLU A 137 -2.50 6.66 29.25
C GLU A 137 -1.89 7.58 30.33
N GLY A 138 -1.05 8.54 29.94
CA GLY A 138 -0.23 9.38 30.83
C GLY A 138 -0.86 10.69 31.31
N THR A 139 -2.14 10.96 31.11
CA THR A 139 -2.81 12.17 31.65
C THR A 139 -3.15 12.02 33.14
N GLY A 140 -2.12 11.78 33.95
CA GLY A 140 -2.08 12.11 35.37
C GLY A 140 -1.19 13.35 35.56
N ALA A 141 -1.79 14.44 36.04
CA ALA A 141 -1.24 15.79 36.09
C ALA A 141 0.17 15.96 36.72
N ALA A 142 1.00 16.78 36.05
CA ALA A 142 1.94 17.75 36.65
C ALA A 142 2.41 18.65 35.48
N GLY A 143 1.99 19.90 35.34
CA GLY A 143 2.08 20.99 36.31
C GLY A 143 2.99 22.06 35.69
N THR A 144 2.41 22.95 34.89
CA THR A 144 3.11 24.10 34.29
C THR A 144 3.40 25.15 35.36
N ALA A 145 4.66 25.57 35.50
CA ALA A 145 5.00 26.86 36.09
C ALA A 145 6.14 27.50 35.28
N PRO A 146 5.97 28.72 34.72
CA PRO A 146 7.05 29.46 34.10
C PRO A 146 7.81 30.25 35.17
N SER A 147 9.14 30.08 35.25
CA SER A 147 10.00 30.93 36.06
C SER A 147 10.44 32.14 35.24
N ALA A 148 10.00 33.33 35.63
CA ALA A 148 10.42 34.60 35.08
C ALA A 148 11.90 34.89 35.39
N ALA A 149 12.66 35.36 34.40
CA ALA A 149 14.00 35.91 34.58
C ALA A 149 13.91 37.45 34.57
N SER A 150 14.26 38.05 35.70
CA SER A 150 14.36 39.50 35.93
C SER A 150 15.60 40.10 35.25
N ALA A 151 15.40 41.29 34.68
CA ALA A 151 16.40 42.11 34.02
C ALA A 151 17.22 42.94 35.02
N THR A 152 18.55 42.90 34.83
CA THR A 152 19.59 43.95 35.03
C THR A 152 19.80 44.58 36.42
N PRO A 153 20.99 45.16 36.69
CA PRO A 153 21.42 46.44 36.12
C PRO A 153 22.75 46.41 35.34
#